data_AF-A0A957JKU6-F1
#
_entry.id   AF-A0A957JKU6-F1
#
_cell.length_a   1.000
_cell.length_b   1.000
_cell.length_c   1.000
_cell.angle_alpha   90.00
_cell.angle_beta   90.00
_cell.angle_gamma   90.00
#
_symmetry.space_group_name_H-M   'P 1'
#
loop_
_entity.id
_entity.type
_entity.pdbx_description
1 polymer ?
#
loop_
_entity_poly.entity_id
_entity_poly.type
_entity_poly.pdbx_seq_one_letter_code
_entity_poly.pdbx_strand_id
1 'polypeptide(L)'
;YAAFPGPLVQGIFGAAYADPGRVLPVVGLATTLFAGLNIWLNYALSAERPAFVYALGVVLLGQVMGLFVWHETLLHVALVILAAGLVGNVAGALTTLGRYPAGGQA
;
A
#
# COMPACT_ATOMS: atom_id res chain seq x y z
N TYR A 1 10.12 16.06 -6.09
CA TYR A 1 9.47 15.33 -7.20
C TYR A 1 8.65 16.21 -8.16
N ALA A 2 8.83 17.53 -8.19
CA ALA A 2 8.02 18.43 -9.01
C ALA A 2 8.54 18.67 -10.45
N ALA A 3 9.65 18.05 -10.88
CA ALA A 3 10.38 18.56 -12.05
C ALA A 3 10.14 17.83 -13.39
N PHE A 4 10.31 16.50 -13.55
CA PHE A 4 10.30 15.91 -14.91
C PHE A 4 9.95 14.41 -14.96
N PRO A 5 8.65 14.02 -14.94
CA PRO A 5 8.28 12.61 -15.09
C PRO A 5 8.08 12.15 -16.54
N GLY A 6 7.63 13.03 -17.44
CA GLY A 6 7.18 12.65 -18.79
C GLY A 6 8.25 11.99 -19.66
N PRO A 7 9.43 12.61 -19.84
CA PRO A 7 10.46 12.08 -20.75
C PRO A 7 11.11 10.77 -20.26
N LEU A 8 11.35 10.65 -18.95
CA LEU A 8 11.92 9.44 -18.35
C LEU A 8 10.98 8.24 -18.48
N VAL A 9 9.68 8.45 -18.21
CA VAL A 9 8.70 7.37 -18.28
C VAL A 9 8.37 7.01 -19.72
N GLN A 10 8.27 7.97 -20.65
CA GLN A 10 8.11 7.65 -22.08
C GLN A 10 9.34 6.92 -22.65
N GLY A 11 10.55 7.28 -22.22
CA GLY A 11 11.78 6.63 -22.67
C GLY A 11 11.94 5.17 -22.20
N ILE A 12 11.43 4.84 -21.00
CA ILE A 12 11.58 3.49 -20.40
C ILE A 12 10.38 2.59 -20.71
N PHE A 13 9.16 3.13 -20.68
CA PHE A 13 7.92 2.34 -20.71
C PHE A 13 7.12 2.46 -22.01
N GLY A 14 7.54 3.32 -22.95
CA GLY A 14 6.95 3.44 -24.28
C GLY A 14 5.44 3.74 -24.27
N ALA A 15 4.71 3.22 -25.25
CA ALA A 15 3.29 3.51 -25.47
C ALA A 15 2.35 3.00 -24.35
N ALA A 16 2.80 2.07 -23.51
CA ALA A 16 2.00 1.55 -22.39
C ALA A 16 1.76 2.61 -21.30
N TYR A 17 2.64 3.62 -21.20
CA TYR A 17 2.50 4.78 -20.33
C TYR A 17 2.28 6.05 -21.16
N ALA A 18 1.33 6.01 -22.11
CA ALA A 18 1.02 7.18 -22.94
C ALA A 18 0.59 8.42 -22.13
N ASP A 19 0.02 8.24 -20.92
CA ASP A 19 -0.32 9.33 -20.00
C ASP A 19 0.27 9.09 -18.58
N PRO A 20 1.61 9.26 -18.41
CA PRO A 20 2.29 9.02 -17.13
C PRO A 20 1.81 9.95 -16.02
N GLY A 21 1.35 11.15 -16.40
CA GLY A 21 1.01 12.22 -15.46
C GLY A 21 -0.13 11.84 -14.51
N ARG A 22 -1.04 10.95 -14.94
CA ARG A 22 -2.16 10.48 -14.12
C ARG A 22 -1.81 9.31 -13.21
N VAL A 23 -0.92 8.42 -13.64
CA VAL A 23 -0.60 7.16 -12.93
C VAL A 23 0.47 7.39 -11.85
N LEU A 24 1.51 8.16 -12.16
CA LEU A 24 2.64 8.38 -11.27
C LEU A 24 2.30 8.93 -9.87
N PRO A 25 1.45 9.97 -9.71
CA PRO A 25 1.12 10.46 -8.37
C PRO A 25 0.38 9.40 -7.55
N VAL A 26 -0.52 8.64 -8.17
CA VAL A 26 -1.26 7.54 -7.53
C VAL A 26 -0.30 6.45 -7.06
N VAL A 27 0.62 6.04 -7.93
CA VAL A 27 1.64 5.04 -7.59
C VAL A 27 2.57 5.54 -6.48
N GLY A 28 2.99 6.81 -6.51
CA GLY A 28 3.81 7.39 -5.44
C GLY A 28 3.12 7.38 -4.08
N LEU A 29 1.82 7.72 -4.05
CA LEU A 29 1.00 7.62 -2.85
C LEU A 29 0.85 6.17 -2.39
N ALA A 30 0.54 5.25 -3.30
CA ALA A 30 0.43 3.82 -3.01
C ALA A 30 1.74 3.27 -2.41
N THR A 31 2.89 3.68 -2.96
CA THR A 31 4.22 3.28 -2.47
C THR A 31 4.46 3.81 -1.05
N THR A 32 4.04 5.04 -0.76
CA THR A 32 4.15 5.64 0.58
C THR A 32 3.30 4.88 1.60
N LEU A 33 2.07 4.51 1.22
CA LEU A 33 1.20 3.69 2.07
C LEU A 33 1.79 2.29 2.29
N PHE A 34 2.40 1.68 1.27
CA PHE A 34 3.09 0.40 1.40
C PHE A 34 4.32 0.47 2.31
N ALA A 35 5.04 1.60 2.32
CA ALA A 35 6.09 1.83 3.31
C ALA A 35 5.51 1.84 4.74
N GLY A 36 4.34 2.44 4.94
CA GLY A 36 3.59 2.37 6.20
C GLY A 36 3.22 0.93 6.61
N LEU A 37 2.73 0.11 5.67
CA LEU A 37 2.46 -1.32 5.93
C LEU A 37 3.70 -2.08 6.39
N ASN A 38 4.86 -1.78 5.80
CA ASN A 38 6.13 -2.39 6.20
C ASN A 38 6.50 -2.01 7.64
N ILE A 39 6.25 -0.76 8.06
CA ILE A 39 6.46 -0.34 9.45
C ILE A 39 5.55 -1.14 10.39
N TRP A 40 4.26 -1.23 10.08
CA TRP A 40 3.31 -2.01 10.88
C TRP A 40 3.69 -3.50 10.95
N LEU A 41 4.14 -4.08 9.85
CA LEU A 41 4.52 -5.49 9.79
C LEU A 41 5.75 -5.76 10.68
N ASN A 42 6.79 -4.93 10.54
CA ASN A 42 7.98 -5.05 11.39
C ASN A 42 7.65 -4.84 12.87
N TYR A 43 6.78 -3.89 13.19
CA TYR A 43 6.29 -3.68 14.55
C TYR A 43 5.52 -4.90 15.07
N ALA A 44 4.58 -5.42 14.29
CA ALA A 44 3.75 -6.56 14.68
C ALA A 44 4.58 -7.84 14.88
N LEU A 45 5.57 -8.08 14.01
CA LEU A 45 6.50 -9.21 14.17
C LEU A 45 7.37 -9.04 15.41
N SER A 46 7.92 -7.84 15.65
CA SER A 46 8.72 -7.54 16.84
C SER A 46 7.94 -7.66 18.15
N ALA A 47 6.64 -7.35 18.12
CA ALA A 47 5.75 -7.43 19.26
C ALA A 47 5.03 -8.78 19.37
N GLU A 48 5.38 -9.77 18.54
CA GLU A 48 4.74 -11.10 18.46
C GLU A 48 3.20 -11.03 18.33
N ARG A 49 2.69 -10.07 17.56
CA ARG A 49 1.26 -9.84 17.35
C ARG A 49 0.80 -10.39 16.00
N PRO A 50 0.32 -11.64 15.92
CA PRO A 50 -0.07 -12.24 14.64
C PRO A 50 -1.35 -11.62 14.05
N ALA A 51 -2.14 -10.90 14.85
CA ALA A 51 -3.40 -10.29 14.42
C ALA A 51 -3.23 -9.37 13.20
N PHE A 52 -2.19 -8.52 13.17
CA PHE A 52 -1.93 -7.68 12.01
C PHE A 52 -1.48 -8.49 10.80
N VAL A 53 -0.67 -9.54 10.99
CA VAL A 53 -0.21 -10.40 9.90
C VAL A 53 -1.38 -11.08 9.20
N TYR A 54 -2.35 -11.59 9.97
CA TYR A 54 -3.58 -12.16 9.40
C TYR A 54 -4.45 -11.11 8.71
N ALA A 55 -4.62 -9.93 9.31
CA ALA A 55 -5.37 -8.84 8.70
C ALA A 55 -4.74 -8.39 7.38
N LEU A 56 -3.41 -8.26 7.35
CA LEU A 56 -2.65 -7.95 6.14
C LEU A 56 -2.83 -9.05 5.08
N GLY A 57 -2.82 -10.33 5.48
CA GLY A 57 -3.12 -11.44 4.58
C GLY A 57 -4.48 -11.30 3.90
N VAL A 58 -5.53 -10.96 4.64
CA VAL A 58 -6.87 -10.70 4.09
C VAL A 58 -6.88 -9.51 3.15
N VAL A 59 -6.19 -8.42 3.48
CA VAL A 59 -6.07 -7.24 2.61
C VAL A 59 -5.38 -7.60 1.29
N LEU A 60 -4.30 -8.39 1.33
CA LEU A 60 -3.59 -8.84 0.14
C LEU A 60 -4.45 -9.77 -0.72
N LEU A 61 -5.24 -10.67 -0.11
CA LEU A 61 -6.20 -11.48 -0.85
C LEU A 61 -7.25 -10.61 -1.54
N GLY A 62 -7.79 -9.60 -0.84
CA GLY A 62 -8.71 -8.62 -1.42
C GLY A 62 -8.07 -7.83 -2.57
N GLN A 63 -6.81 -7.45 -2.44
CA GLN A 63 -6.04 -6.79 -3.50
C GLN A 63 -5.91 -7.68 -4.73
N VAL A 64 -5.54 -8.96 -4.56
CA VAL A 64 -5.42 -9.93 -5.67
C VAL A 64 -6.75 -10.11 -6.37
N MET A 65 -7.85 -10.25 -5.62
CA MET A 65 -9.20 -10.35 -6.19
C MET A 65 -9.59 -9.07 -6.94
N GLY A 66 -9.28 -7.89 -6.39
CA GLY A 66 -9.52 -6.62 -7.05
C GLY A 66 -8.76 -6.48 -8.37
N LEU A 67 -7.49 -6.91 -8.40
CA LEU A 67 -6.68 -6.94 -9.61
C LEU A 67 -7.23 -7.96 -10.62
N PHE A 68 -7.68 -9.13 -10.17
CA PHE A 68 -8.27 -10.13 -11.06
C PHE A 68 -9.48 -9.57 -11.81
N VAL A 69 -10.34 -8.80 -11.12
CA VAL A 69 -11.54 -8.19 -11.71
C VAL A 69 -11.22 -6.91 -12.50
N TRP A 70 -10.26 -6.09 -12.04
CA TRP A 70 -10.08 -4.71 -12.52
C TRP A 70 -8.61 -4.38 -12.86
N HIS A 71 -8.05 -5.04 -13.88
CA HIS A 71 -6.67 -4.83 -14.35
C HIS A 71 -6.55 -4.22 -15.75
N GLU A 72 -7.67 -3.82 -16.37
CA GLU A 72 -7.73 -3.38 -17.77
C GLU A 72 -6.88 -2.14 -18.06
N THR A 73 -6.59 -1.32 -17.04
CA THR A 73 -5.72 -0.14 -17.17
C THR A 73 -4.74 -0.05 -16.00
N LEU A 74 -3.58 0.55 -16.26
CA LEU A 74 -2.58 0.83 -15.22
C LEU A 74 -3.14 1.70 -14.08
N LEU A 75 -4.09 2.59 -14.39
CA LEU A 75 -4.75 3.42 -13.39
C LEU A 75 -5.62 2.57 -12.45
N HIS A 76 -6.38 1.61 -12.97
CA HIS A 76 -7.17 0.69 -12.14
C HIS A 76 -6.28 -0.11 -11.20
N VAL A 77 -5.17 -0.65 -11.73
CA VAL A 77 -4.17 -1.37 -10.93
C VAL A 77 -3.61 -0.47 -9.82
N ALA A 78 -3.20 0.76 -10.14
CA ALA A 78 -2.67 1.70 -9.16
C ALA A 78 -3.70 2.07 -8.08
N LEU A 79 -4.97 2.24 -8.44
CA LEU A 79 -6.06 2.53 -7.50
C LEU A 79 -6.36 1.35 -6.58
N VAL A 80 -6.35 0.11 -7.09
CA VAL A 80 -6.53 -1.10 -6.28
C VAL A 80 -5.40 -1.22 -5.26
N ILE A 81 -4.15 -1.00 -5.68
CA ILE A 81 -2.98 -1.04 -4.78
C ILE A 81 -3.06 0.10 -3.75
N LEU A 82 -3.45 1.31 -4.16
CA LEU A 82 -3.65 2.45 -3.27
C LEU A 82 -4.69 2.15 -2.19
N ALA A 83 -5.86 1.62 -2.60
CA ALA A 83 -6.94 1.27 -1.70
C ALA A 83 -6.51 0.17 -0.71
N ALA A 84 -5.82 -0.87 -1.19
CA ALA A 84 -5.25 -1.92 -0.33
C ALA A 84 -4.24 -1.33 0.67
N GLY A 85 -3.37 -0.43 0.22
CA GLY A 85 -2.43 0.30 1.07
C GLY A 85 -3.14 1.09 2.17
N LEU A 86 -4.22 1.79 1.84
CA LEU A 86 -5.00 2.57 2.80
C LEU A 86 -5.73 1.68 3.82
N VAL A 87 -6.44 0.67 3.35
CA VAL A 87 -7.13 -0.31 4.20
C VAL A 87 -6.14 -1.03 5.11
N GLY A 88 -4.98 -1.43 4.59
CA GLY A 88 -3.93 -2.08 5.39
C GLY A 88 -3.36 -1.17 6.47
N ASN A 89 -3.20 0.13 6.21
CA ASN A 89 -2.73 1.07 7.24
C ASN A 89 -3.79 1.28 8.33
N VAL A 90 -5.07 1.32 7.96
CA VAL A 90 -6.18 1.34 8.93
C VAL A 90 -6.18 0.06 9.76
N ALA A 91 -6.03 -1.11 9.12
CA ALA A 91 -5.94 -2.39 9.83
C ALA A 91 -4.72 -2.44 10.77
N GLY A 92 -3.58 -1.89 10.34
CA GLY A 92 -2.38 -1.71 11.16
C GLY A 92 -2.68 -0.90 12.41
N ALA A 93 -3.21 0.30 12.24
CA ALA A 93 -3.60 1.16 13.35
C ALA A 93 -4.55 0.46 14.33
N LEU A 94 -5.62 -0.17 13.84
CA LEU A 94 -6.63 -0.82 14.69
C LEU A 94 -6.10 -2.04 15.47
N THR A 95 -5.26 -2.85 14.83
CA THR A 95 -4.76 -4.10 15.44
C THR A 95 -3.56 -3.89 16.37
N THR A 96 -2.83 -2.78 16.21
CA THR A 96 -1.58 -2.54 16.94
C THR A 96 -1.68 -1.42 17.98
N LEU A 97 -2.41 -0.32 17.72
CA LEU A 97 -2.45 0.83 18.62
C LEU A 97 -3.34 0.62 19.86
N GLY A 98 -4.43 -0.14 19.74
CA GLY A 98 -5.44 -0.29 20.80
C GLY A 98 -5.07 -1.21 21.96
N ARG A 99 -3.87 -1.81 21.96
CA ARG A 99 -3.50 -2.87 22.92
C ARG A 99 -2.17 -2.61 23.65
N TYR A 100 -1.75 -1.37 23.84
CA TYR A 100 -0.73 -1.09 24.87
C TYR A 100 -1.39 -1.23 26.24
N PRO A 101 -0.94 -2.15 27.13
CA PRO A 101 -1.26 -2.01 28.54
C PRO A 101 -0.63 -0.71 29.01
N ALA A 102 -1.45 0.21 29.51
CA ALA A 102 -0.96 1.28 30.38
C ALA A 102 -0.44 0.60 31.66
N GLY A 103 0.83 0.19 31.67
CA GLY A 103 1.33 -0.74 32.67
C GLY A 103 2.85 -0.75 32.79
N GLY A 104 3.48 0.44 32.74
CA GLY A 104 4.75 0.65 33.40
C GLY A 104 4.49 0.81 34.91
N GLN A 105 4.29 -0.31 35.60
CA GLN A 105 4.52 -0.41 37.05
C GLN A 105 5.45 -1.59 37.26
N ALA A 106 6.74 -1.30 37.37
CA ALA A 106 7.75 -2.14 38.00
C ALA A 106 8.52 -1.24 38.97
#